data_AF-A0A524CXY7-F1
#
_entry.id   AF-A0A524CXY7-F1
#
_cell.length_a   1.000
_cell.length_b   1.000
_cell.length_c   1.000
_cell.angle_alpha   90.00
_cell.angle_beta   90.00
_cell.angle_gamma   90.00
#
_symmetry.space_group_name_H-M   'P 1'
#
loop_
_entity.id
_entity.type
_entity.pdbx_description
1 polymer ?
#
loop_
_entity_poly.entity_id
_entity_poly.type
_entity_poly.pdbx_seq_one_letter_code
_entity_poly.pdbx_strand_id
1 'polypeptide(L)'
;MGKKKKSNLGIKTSRYFTKKCSNCGYEYPNWFVSCPKCGTSWDESLSPKEASIKKNVKILARITEEDFEKPIDKVNLIFSGDFGKSWYKIMMDFESDYYMAQIAEVPKGANIIYYIEVELIDG
;
A
#
# COMPACT_ATOMS: atom_id res chain seq x y z
N MET A 1 42.34 -10.89 4.34
CA MET A 1 41.06 -11.07 5.07
C MET A 1 40.68 -9.72 5.66
N GLY A 2 39.51 -9.11 5.50
CA GLY A 2 38.27 -9.43 4.78
C GLY A 2 37.52 -8.11 4.55
N LYS A 3 36.98 -7.93 3.34
CA LYS A 3 36.19 -6.74 2.97
C LYS A 3 34.82 -6.84 3.68
N LYS A 4 34.59 -6.05 4.72
CA LYS A 4 33.26 -5.89 5.32
C LYS A 4 32.34 -5.19 4.30
N LYS A 5 31.47 -5.96 3.65
CA LYS A 5 30.42 -5.44 2.76
C LYS A 5 29.45 -4.62 3.61
N LYS A 6 29.30 -3.34 3.24
CA LYS A 6 28.27 -2.45 3.80
C LYS A 6 26.91 -3.09 3.61
N SER A 7 26.18 -3.31 4.71
CA SER A 7 24.78 -3.70 4.69
C SER A 7 24.00 -2.58 3.99
N ASN A 8 23.47 -2.89 2.81
CA ASN A 8 22.57 -1.98 2.11
C ASN A 8 21.39 -1.65 3.01
N LEU A 9 21.10 -0.36 3.11
CA LEU A 9 20.01 0.25 3.85
C LEU A 9 18.74 -0.61 3.77
N GLY A 10 18.46 -1.33 4.86
CA GLY A 10 17.14 -1.92 5.07
C GLY A 10 16.12 -0.79 5.05
N ILE A 11 15.04 -1.00 4.32
CA ILE A 11 13.91 -0.07 4.28
C ILE A 11 13.41 0.07 5.72
N LYS A 12 13.79 1.15 6.39
CA LYS A 12 13.32 1.51 7.73
C LYS A 12 11.89 2.02 7.60
N THR A 13 10.94 1.16 7.29
CA THR A 13 9.53 1.48 7.41
C THR A 13 8.92 0.52 8.41
N SER A 14 8.98 0.88 9.69
CA SER A 14 8.28 0.23 10.80
C SER A 14 6.75 0.32 10.71
N ARG A 15 6.20 0.61 9.53
CA ARG A 15 4.78 0.90 9.29
C ARG A 15 4.02 -0.20 8.56
N TYR A 16 4.72 -1.20 8.02
CA TYR A 16 4.11 -2.28 7.24
C TYR A 16 4.72 -3.63 7.66
N PHE A 17 3.90 -4.66 7.83
CA PHE A 17 4.39 -6.04 7.98
C PHE A 17 5.12 -6.41 6.68
N THR A 18 6.45 -6.53 6.74
CA THR A 18 7.29 -6.87 5.60
C THR A 18 7.50 -8.37 5.55
N LYS A 19 7.35 -8.97 4.36
CA LYS A 19 7.75 -10.36 4.08
C LYS A 19 9.12 -10.34 3.43
N LYS A 20 10.04 -11.18 3.92
CA LYS A 20 11.39 -11.32 3.37
C LYS A 20 11.42 -12.46 2.37
N CYS A 21 11.92 -12.19 1.15
CA CYS A 21 11.90 -13.19 0.08
C CYS A 21 12.88 -14.31 0.33
N SER A 22 12.39 -15.55 0.23
CA SER A 22 13.20 -16.77 0.33
C SER A 22 14.27 -16.86 -0.76
N ASN A 23 14.04 -16.26 -1.95
CA ASN A 23 14.98 -16.28 -3.07
C ASN A 23 15.88 -15.03 -3.11
N CYS A 24 15.30 -13.83 -3.07
CA CYS A 24 16.03 -12.58 -3.27
C CYS A 24 16.59 -11.98 -1.96
N GLY A 25 16.05 -12.36 -0.80
CA GLY A 25 16.46 -11.85 0.52
C GLY A 25 16.01 -10.42 0.83
N TYR A 26 15.29 -9.76 -0.09
CA TYR A 26 14.76 -8.41 0.09
C TYR A 26 13.43 -8.45 0.83
N GLU A 27 13.20 -7.40 1.62
CA GLU A 27 11.97 -7.19 2.37
C GLU A 27 11.01 -6.29 1.58
N TYR A 28 9.78 -6.77 1.44
CA TYR A 28 8.71 -6.06 0.77
C TYR A 28 7.43 -6.17 1.59
N PRO A 29 6.53 -5.17 1.53
CA PRO A 29 5.20 -5.25 2.12
C PRO A 29 4.44 -6.56 1.81
N ASN A 30 3.75 -7.14 2.80
CA ASN A 30 3.12 -8.47 2.71
C ASN A 30 1.90 -8.60 1.76
N TRP A 31 1.57 -7.59 0.96
CA TRP A 31 0.49 -7.63 -0.03
C TRP A 31 1.01 -7.87 -1.46
N PHE A 32 2.33 -7.97 -1.63
CA PHE A 32 2.89 -8.47 -2.87
C PHE A 32 2.57 -9.96 -3.03
N VAL A 33 2.19 -10.38 -4.25
CA VAL A 33 1.95 -11.78 -4.62
C VAL A 33 3.27 -12.47 -5.06
N SER A 34 4.25 -11.70 -5.52
CA SER A 34 5.61 -12.16 -5.86
C SER A 34 6.70 -11.13 -5.48
N CYS A 35 7.96 -11.56 -5.25
CA CYS A 35 9.10 -10.67 -4.94
C CYS A 35 9.30 -9.69 -6.12
N PRO A 36 9.13 -8.37 -5.92
CA PRO A 36 9.34 -7.38 -6.97
C PRO A 36 10.75 -7.41 -7.60
N LYS A 37 11.76 -7.90 -6.86
CA LYS A 37 13.13 -7.99 -7.35
C LYS A 37 13.41 -9.20 -8.25
N CYS A 38 12.82 -10.35 -7.95
CA CYS A 38 13.18 -11.62 -8.60
C CYS A 38 12.00 -12.40 -9.18
N GLY A 39 10.78 -11.90 -9.05
CA GLY A 39 9.56 -12.52 -9.57
C GLY A 39 9.13 -13.80 -8.85
N THR A 40 9.85 -14.24 -7.81
CA THR A 40 9.50 -15.46 -7.06
C THR A 40 8.19 -15.24 -6.32
N SER A 41 7.20 -16.11 -6.56
CA SER A 41 5.93 -16.06 -5.84
C SER A 41 6.15 -16.19 -4.33
N TRP A 42 5.39 -15.42 -3.56
CA TRP A 42 5.41 -15.53 -2.10
C TRP A 42 4.62 -16.74 -1.59
N ASP A 43 3.70 -17.23 -2.44
CA ASP A 43 2.94 -18.47 -2.27
C ASP A 43 3.25 -19.39 -3.45
N GLU A 44 3.71 -20.61 -3.17
CA GLU A 44 4.05 -21.60 -4.20
C GLU A 44 2.84 -22.04 -5.06
N SER A 45 1.63 -21.59 -4.72
CA SER A 45 0.38 -21.95 -5.38
C SER A 45 -0.02 -21.07 -6.58
N LEU A 46 0.70 -19.98 -6.89
CA LEU A 46 0.35 -19.06 -7.98
C LEU A 46 1.36 -19.12 -9.12
N SER A 47 0.86 -19.50 -10.31
CA SER A 47 1.70 -19.70 -11.50
C SER A 47 2.33 -18.38 -12.01
N PRO A 48 3.57 -18.40 -12.55
CA PRO A 48 4.37 -17.17 -12.76
C PRO A 48 3.90 -16.25 -13.90
N LYS A 49 2.95 -16.67 -14.75
CA LYS A 49 2.68 -16.01 -16.03
C LYS A 49 1.63 -14.89 -15.97
N GLU A 50 0.79 -14.87 -14.94
CA GLU A 50 -0.27 -13.85 -14.79
C GLU A 50 0.08 -12.75 -13.77
N ALA A 51 1.16 -12.94 -12.99
CA ALA A 51 1.56 -12.07 -11.88
C ALA A 51 2.38 -10.83 -12.29
N SER A 52 2.69 -10.62 -13.56
CA SER A 52 3.67 -9.60 -13.99
C SER A 52 3.08 -8.24 -14.37
N ILE A 53 1.76 -8.13 -14.58
CA ILE A 53 1.12 -6.85 -14.94
C ILE A 53 0.62 -6.18 -13.66
N LYS A 54 1.41 -5.23 -13.16
CA LYS A 54 1.06 -4.36 -12.04
C LYS A 54 0.62 -2.98 -12.55
N LYS A 55 -0.44 -2.42 -11.97
CA LYS A 55 -0.92 -1.06 -12.26
C LYS A 55 -1.05 -0.25 -10.97
N ASN A 56 -1.02 1.05 -11.09
CA ASN A 56 -1.36 1.93 -9.98
C ASN A 56 -2.86 2.23 -10.02
N VAL A 57 -3.51 2.21 -8.86
CA VAL A 57 -4.90 2.60 -8.69
C VAL A 57 -4.92 3.95 -7.97
N LYS A 58 -5.50 4.96 -8.60
CA LYS A 58 -5.71 6.28 -8.00
C LYS A 58 -7.16 6.37 -7.53
N ILE A 59 -7.35 6.82 -6.29
CA ILE A 59 -8.65 7.06 -5.68
C ILE A 59 -8.76 8.55 -5.44
N LEU A 60 -9.85 9.13 -5.94
CA LEU A 60 -10.18 10.55 -5.85
C LEU A 60 -11.48 10.66 -5.07
N ALA A 61 -11.48 11.49 -4.03
CA ALA A 61 -12.65 11.75 -3.20
C ALA A 61 -12.84 13.26 -3.07
N ARG A 62 -13.98 13.76 -3.54
CA ARG A 62 -14.38 15.14 -3.28
C ARG A 62 -15.19 15.15 -1.99
N ILE A 63 -14.69 15.90 -1.01
CA ILE A 63 -15.26 16.00 0.33
C ILE A 63 -15.42 17.49 0.61
N THR A 64 -16.64 17.91 0.89
CA THR A 64 -16.99 19.30 1.16
C THR A 64 -17.06 19.53 2.67
N GLU A 65 -16.38 20.57 3.18
CA GLU A 65 -16.42 20.90 4.62
C GLU A 65 -17.83 21.25 5.09
N GLU A 66 -18.71 21.68 4.19
CA GLU A 66 -20.13 21.98 4.47
C GLU A 66 -20.90 20.76 5.01
N ASP A 67 -20.42 19.54 4.77
CA ASP A 67 -21.03 18.30 5.26
C ASP A 67 -20.66 17.98 6.72
N PHE A 68 -19.76 18.75 7.34
CA PHE A 68 -19.23 18.48 8.68
C PHE A 68 -19.46 19.63 9.66
N GLU A 69 -19.71 19.30 10.92
CA GLU A 69 -19.90 20.28 11.99
C GLU A 69 -18.58 20.98 12.41
N LYS A 70 -17.43 20.40 12.05
CA LYS A 70 -16.09 20.88 12.41
C LYS A 70 -15.17 20.81 11.19
N PRO A 71 -14.07 21.60 11.17
CA PRO A 71 -13.07 21.51 10.11
C PRO A 71 -12.45 20.12 10.04
N ILE A 72 -12.08 19.72 8.82
CA ILE A 72 -11.39 18.46 8.56
C ILE A 72 -9.95 18.57 9.07
N ASP A 73 -9.53 17.63 9.91
CA ASP A 73 -8.14 17.48 10.32
C ASP A 73 -7.35 16.71 9.25
N LYS A 74 -7.83 15.51 8.91
CA LYS A 74 -7.18 14.66 7.92
C LYS A 74 -8.14 13.69 7.27
N VAL A 75 -7.84 13.36 6.02
CA VAL A 75 -8.57 12.36 5.23
C VAL A 75 -7.66 11.19 4.96
N ASN A 76 -8.16 9.97 5.18
CA ASN A 76 -7.43 8.75 4.98
C ASN A 76 -8.18 7.80 4.05
N LEU A 77 -7.45 7.17 3.15
CA LEU A 77 -7.89 5.99 2.43
C LEU A 77 -7.58 4.77 3.30
N ILE A 78 -8.62 4.01 3.65
CA ILE A 78 -8.49 2.72 4.31
C ILE A 78 -8.83 1.63 3.28
N PHE A 79 -7.93 0.69 3.04
CA PHE A 79 -8.14 -0.33 2.02
C PHE A 79 -7.57 -1.70 2.41
N SER A 80 -8.10 -2.74 1.77
CA SER A 80 -7.69 -4.13 1.89
C SER A 80 -7.58 -4.76 0.50
N GLY A 81 -6.48 -5.47 0.26
CA GLY A 81 -6.27 -6.30 -0.93
C GLY A 81 -6.47 -7.80 -0.70
N ASP A 82 -6.86 -8.20 0.51
CA ASP A 82 -6.97 -9.59 0.97
C ASP A 82 -8.36 -9.92 1.55
N PHE A 83 -9.40 -9.33 0.95
CA PHE A 83 -10.81 -9.50 1.30
C PHE A 83 -11.14 -9.12 2.76
N GLY A 84 -10.48 -8.06 3.27
CA GLY A 84 -10.75 -7.49 4.60
C GLY A 84 -10.04 -8.19 5.75
N LYS A 85 -9.11 -9.11 5.49
CA LYS A 85 -8.31 -9.75 6.54
C LYS A 85 -7.27 -8.79 7.12
N SER A 86 -6.66 -7.98 6.26
CA SER A 86 -5.72 -6.93 6.61
C SER A 86 -6.17 -5.60 6.01
N TRP A 87 -6.07 -4.54 6.81
CA TRP A 87 -6.41 -3.19 6.40
C TRP A 87 -5.21 -2.27 6.49
N TYR A 88 -5.09 -1.38 5.52
CA TYR A 88 -4.00 -0.42 5.39
C TYR A 88 -4.57 0.99 5.35
N LYS A 89 -3.87 1.92 5.97
CA LYS A 89 -4.23 3.33 6.05
C LYS A 89 -3.21 4.18 5.31
N ILE A 90 -3.67 4.99 4.36
CA ILE A 90 -2.87 5.98 3.63
C ILE A 90 -3.55 7.34 3.82
N MET A 91 -2.79 8.34 4.25
CA MET A 91 -3.27 9.72 4.27
C MET A 91 -3.44 10.22 2.82
N MET A 92 -4.59 10.83 2.53
CA MET A 92 -4.88 11.39 1.21
C MET A 92 -4.32 12.81 1.12
N ASP A 93 -3.72 13.13 -0.02
CA ASP A 93 -3.23 14.46 -0.33
C ASP A 93 -4.39 15.33 -0.82
N PHE A 94 -4.57 16.51 -0.26
CA PHE A 94 -5.53 17.49 -0.77
C PHE A 94 -4.94 18.21 -1.98
N GLU A 95 -5.64 18.13 -3.11
CA GLU A 95 -5.43 18.95 -4.29
C GLU A 95 -6.58 19.97 -4.42
N SER A 96 -6.58 20.79 -5.47
CA SER A 96 -7.46 21.96 -5.64
C SER A 96 -8.90 21.82 -5.12
N ASP A 97 -9.58 20.70 -5.42
CA ASP A 97 -10.98 20.45 -5.02
C ASP A 97 -11.27 18.98 -4.66
N TYR A 98 -10.25 18.16 -4.43
CA TYR A 98 -10.39 16.76 -4.07
C TYR A 98 -9.22 16.24 -3.26
N TYR A 99 -9.46 15.18 -2.50
CA TYR A 99 -8.44 14.36 -1.87
C TYR A 99 -8.03 13.22 -2.81
N MET A 100 -6.73 12.93 -2.88
CA MET A 100 -6.16 11.90 -3.73
C MET A 100 -5.25 10.96 -2.95
N ALA A 101 -5.37 9.67 -3.22
CA ALA A 101 -4.38 8.69 -2.79
C ALA A 101 -4.15 7.66 -3.90
N GLN A 102 -2.94 7.09 -3.92
CA GLN A 102 -2.54 6.10 -4.89
C GLN A 102 -2.12 4.79 -4.21
N ILE A 103 -2.76 3.69 -4.60
CA ILE A 103 -2.32 2.34 -4.29
C ILE A 103 -1.40 1.91 -5.45
N ALA A 104 -0.10 1.83 -5.18
CA ALA A 104 0.88 1.42 -6.18
C ALA A 104 0.78 -0.08 -6.48
N GLU A 105 1.39 -0.53 -7.57
CA GLU A 105 1.73 -1.94 -7.83
C GLU A 105 0.61 -2.99 -7.63
N VAL A 106 -0.64 -2.62 -7.88
CA VAL A 106 -1.80 -3.51 -7.79
C VAL A 106 -1.74 -4.56 -8.88
N PRO A 107 -1.76 -5.86 -8.55
CA PRO A 107 -1.81 -6.93 -9.53
C PRO A 107 -3.09 -6.88 -10.37
N LYS A 108 -2.99 -7.17 -11.66
CA LYS A 108 -4.18 -7.34 -12.51
C LYS A 108 -5.09 -8.43 -11.93
N GLY A 109 -6.38 -8.10 -11.77
CA GLY A 109 -7.38 -9.02 -11.21
C GLY A 109 -7.46 -9.03 -9.68
N ALA A 110 -6.66 -8.22 -8.98
CA ALA A 110 -6.81 -8.04 -7.54
C ALA A 110 -8.15 -7.36 -7.19
N ASN A 111 -8.79 -7.83 -6.12
CA ASN A 111 -9.95 -7.18 -5.53
C ASN A 111 -9.49 -6.25 -4.42
N ILE A 112 -9.87 -4.96 -4.52
CA ILE A 112 -9.59 -3.96 -3.49
C ILE A 112 -10.93 -3.59 -2.84
N ILE A 113 -11.00 -3.75 -1.53
CA ILE A 113 -12.08 -3.21 -0.69
C ILE A 113 -11.54 -1.94 -0.03
N TYR A 114 -12.27 -0.84 -0.07
CA TYR A 114 -11.82 0.40 0.54
C TYR A 114 -12.97 1.24 1.09
N TYR A 115 -12.63 2.15 2.00
CA TYR A 115 -13.49 3.22 2.47
C TYR A 115 -12.63 4.46 2.78
N ILE A 116 -13.29 5.62 2.87
CA ILE A 116 -12.65 6.88 3.23
C ILE A 116 -12.97 7.19 4.68
N GLU A 117 -11.95 7.52 5.45
CA GLU A 117 -12.06 7.94 6.85
C GLU A 117 -11.71 9.43 6.93
N VAL A 118 -12.64 10.24 7.43
CA VAL A 118 -12.46 11.66 7.66
C VAL A 118 -12.35 11.88 9.16
N GLU A 119 -11.22 12.38 9.62
CA GLU A 119 -11.02 12.82 10.99
C GLU A 119 -11.21 14.33 11.04
N LEU A 120 -12.03 14.79 11.99
CA LEU A 120 -12.30 16.20 12.24
C LEU A 120 -11.40 16.70 13.37
N ILE A 121 -11.12 18.00 13.39
CA ILE A 121 -10.37 18.61 14.49
C ILE A 121 -11.24 18.53 15.75
N ASP A 122 -10.84 17.70 16.72
CA ASP A 122 -11.37 17.78 18.08
C ASP A 122 -10.70 18.94 18.83
N GLY A 123 -11.52 19.74 19.50
CA GLY A 123 -11.08 20.83 20.36
C GLY A 123 -10.63 20.34 21.72
#